data_AF-A0A9W8GRB7-F1
#
_entry.id   AF-A0A9W8GRB7-F1
#
_cell.length_a   1.000
_cell.length_b   1.000
_cell.length_c   1.000
_cell.angle_alpha   90.00
_cell.angle_beta   90.00
_cell.angle_gamma   90.00
#
_symmetry.space_group_name_H-M   'P 1'
#
loop_
_entity.id
_entity.type
_entity.pdbx_description
1 polymer ?
#
loop_
_entity_poly.entity_id
_entity_poly.type
_entity_poly.pdbx_seq_one_letter_code
_entity_poly.pdbx_strand_id
1 'polypeptide(L)'
;MTLSNTDIEALKPGEWVTDDVIDFYFKYLKRKYFPDSKKYVYIPVTLANLLTERALDNSTEYLKELASDANALDIKSQILGRPRTIRVAFLPIFGDGHWSLLVYRNQKHKLPEFLHFNSHLNSTREYHTQCARTALINLLYVFRQNDPSMVISKESYKLIVKNCPQQTNGND
;
A
#
# COMPACT_ATOMS: atom_id res chain seq x y z
N MET A 1 5.30 14.46 -10.88
CA MET A 1 3.98 14.63 -10.23
C MET A 1 3.80 16.10 -9.94
N THR A 2 2.66 16.65 -10.37
CA THR A 2 2.27 18.05 -10.15
C THR A 2 0.89 18.00 -9.54
N LEU A 3 0.69 18.65 -8.40
CA LEU A 3 -0.63 18.78 -7.79
C LEU A 3 -1.44 19.84 -8.53
N SER A 4 -2.70 19.52 -8.85
CA SER A 4 -3.63 20.51 -9.40
C SER A 4 -4.16 21.43 -8.30
N ASN A 5 -4.84 22.51 -8.69
CA ASN A 5 -5.54 23.35 -7.70
C ASN A 5 -6.61 22.55 -6.95
N THR A 6 -7.29 21.60 -7.58
CA THR A 6 -8.29 20.74 -6.93
C THR A 6 -7.66 19.88 -5.82
N ASP A 7 -6.46 19.37 -6.04
CA ASP A 7 -5.71 18.60 -5.03
C ASP A 7 -5.31 19.46 -3.84
N ILE A 8 -4.95 20.73 -4.09
CA ILE A 8 -4.61 21.68 -3.02
C ILE A 8 -5.87 22.06 -2.24
N GLU A 9 -7.00 22.26 -2.92
CA GLU A 9 -8.29 22.56 -2.30
C GLU A 9 -8.78 21.41 -1.41
N ALA A 10 -8.49 20.16 -1.77
CA ALA A 10 -8.77 18.97 -0.97
C ALA A 10 -8.05 18.90 0.39
N LEU A 11 -7.10 19.81 0.66
CA LEU A 11 -6.46 19.97 1.97
C LEU A 11 -7.25 20.87 2.93
N LYS A 12 -8.34 21.49 2.48
CA LYS A 12 -9.17 22.35 3.33
C LYS A 12 -9.99 21.50 4.32
N PRO A 13 -10.27 22.03 5.52
CA PRO A 13 -11.11 21.33 6.49
C PRO A 13 -12.49 20.98 5.91
N GLY A 14 -12.93 19.74 6.09
CA GLY A 14 -14.21 19.24 5.59
C GLY A 14 -14.14 18.59 4.20
N GLU A 15 -13.03 18.75 3.49
CA GLU A 15 -12.79 18.09 2.19
C GLU A 15 -12.14 16.71 2.36
N TRP A 16 -12.31 15.85 1.37
CA TRP A 16 -11.65 14.55 1.31
C TRP A 16 -10.30 14.67 0.62
N VAL A 17 -9.26 14.11 1.24
CA VAL A 17 -7.92 14.07 0.64
C VAL A 17 -7.93 13.20 -0.63
N THR A 18 -7.33 13.71 -1.72
CA THR A 18 -7.23 13.00 -3.00
C THR A 18 -6.06 12.02 -3.03
N ASP A 19 -6.13 11.05 -3.94
CA ASP A 19 -5.06 10.10 -4.25
C ASP A 19 -3.72 10.82 -4.48
N ASP A 20 -3.73 11.89 -5.29
CA ASP A 20 -2.53 12.64 -5.67
C ASP A 20 -1.86 13.33 -4.47
N VAL A 21 -2.65 13.82 -3.51
CA VAL A 21 -2.11 14.40 -2.26
C VAL A 21 -1.46 13.32 -1.41
N ILE A 22 -2.09 12.16 -1.25
CA ILE A 22 -1.54 11.03 -0.49
C ILE A 22 -0.21 10.59 -1.13
N ASP A 23 -0.22 10.40 -2.45
CA ASP A 23 0.95 10.01 -3.25
C ASP A 23 2.09 11.01 -3.11
N PHE A 24 1.79 12.30 -3.22
CA PHE A 24 2.75 13.38 -3.04
C PHE A 24 3.36 13.34 -1.64
N TYR A 25 2.53 13.19 -0.60
CA TYR A 25 2.99 13.20 0.77
C TYR A 25 3.89 12.00 1.09
N PHE A 26 3.57 10.80 0.63
CA PHE A 26 4.44 9.64 0.81
C PHE A 26 5.76 9.76 0.03
N LYS A 27 5.74 10.34 -1.18
CA LYS A 27 6.98 10.66 -1.93
C LYS A 27 7.84 11.66 -1.14
N TYR A 28 7.22 12.67 -0.54
CA TYR A 28 7.89 13.60 0.35
C TYR A 28 8.49 12.90 1.58
N LEU A 29 7.72 12.07 2.29
CA LEU A 29 8.20 11.31 3.45
C LEU A 29 9.39 10.41 3.09
N LYS A 30 9.32 9.72 1.94
CA LYS A 30 10.42 8.89 1.45
C LYS A 30 11.69 9.71 1.24
N ARG A 31 11.60 10.84 0.53
CA ARG A 31 12.75 11.71 0.27
C ARG A 31 13.33 12.33 1.54
N LYS A 32 12.46 12.70 2.49
CA LYS A 32 12.87 13.39 3.72
C LYS A 32 13.44 12.46 4.78
N TYR A 33 12.82 11.30 5.00
CA TYR A 33 13.14 10.40 6.11
C TYR A 33 13.84 9.11 5.68
N PHE A 34 13.75 8.73 4.39
CA PHE A 34 14.30 7.49 3.85
C PHE A 34 15.08 7.67 2.53
N PRO A 35 15.91 8.72 2.37
CA PRO A 35 16.48 9.12 1.06
C PRO A 35 17.24 8.01 0.34
N ASP A 36 17.93 7.12 1.07
CA ASP A 36 18.78 6.08 0.47
C ASP A 36 18.33 4.64 0.75
N SER A 37 17.14 4.47 1.31
CA SER A 37 16.74 3.17 1.84
C SER A 37 15.91 2.36 0.85
N LYS A 38 16.59 1.47 0.12
CA LYS A 38 15.97 0.39 -0.69
C LYS A 38 15.18 -0.64 0.14
N LYS A 39 15.05 -0.41 1.44
CA LYS A 39 14.31 -1.26 2.39
C LYS A 39 12.88 -0.77 2.60
N TYR A 40 12.58 0.48 2.25
CA TYR A 40 11.25 1.07 2.39
C TYR A 40 10.68 1.37 1.02
N VAL A 41 9.50 0.83 0.77
CA VAL A 41 8.76 1.05 -0.47
C VAL A 41 7.45 1.75 -0.14
N TYR A 42 7.15 2.77 -0.92
CA TYR A 42 5.81 3.31 -1.00
C TYR A 42 5.15 2.76 -2.25
N ILE A 43 3.98 2.16 -2.09
CA ILE A 43 3.13 1.72 -3.20
C ILE A 43 2.13 2.86 -3.46
N PRO A 44 2.14 3.47 -4.64
CA PRO A 44 1.20 4.53 -5.01
C PRO A 44 -0.25 4.08 -4.84
N VAL A 45 -1.12 5.05 -4.55
CA VAL A 45 -2.55 4.83 -4.31
C VAL A 45 -3.20 4.05 -5.45
N THR A 46 -2.92 4.45 -6.69
CA THR A 46 -3.45 3.77 -7.89
C THR A 46 -3.08 2.29 -7.93
N LEU A 47 -1.83 1.95 -7.60
CA LEU A 47 -1.37 0.58 -7.56
C LEU A 47 -1.96 -0.19 -6.37
N ALA A 48 -2.07 0.45 -5.21
CA ALA A 48 -2.62 -0.16 -4.01
C ALA A 48 -4.12 -0.49 -4.18
N ASN A 49 -4.90 0.39 -4.81
CA ASN A 49 -6.32 0.15 -5.11
C ASN A 49 -6.50 -0.99 -6.13
N LEU A 50 -5.62 -1.11 -7.12
CA LEU A 50 -5.65 -2.27 -8.02
C LEU A 50 -5.41 -3.60 -7.30
N LEU A 51 -4.58 -3.58 -6.25
CA LEU A 51 -4.36 -4.74 -5.41
C LEU A 51 -5.61 -5.08 -4.56
N THR A 52 -6.54 -4.14 -4.30
CA THR A 52 -7.77 -4.41 -3.52
C THR A 52 -8.93 -4.94 -4.38
N GLU A 53 -9.00 -4.57 -5.66
CA GLU A 53 -10.21 -4.78 -6.50
C GLU A 53 -10.37 -6.18 -7.10
N ARG A 54 -9.28 -6.90 -7.40
CA ARG A 54 -9.37 -8.20 -8.09
C ARG A 54 -8.41 -9.22 -7.49
N ALA A 55 -8.85 -10.46 -7.26
CA ALA A 55 -7.90 -11.55 -7.02
C ALA A 55 -7.03 -11.70 -8.28
N LEU A 56 -5.72 -11.51 -8.17
CA LEU A 56 -4.81 -11.61 -9.32
C LEU A 56 -4.85 -13.04 -9.89
N ASP A 57 -5.55 -13.23 -11.00
CA ASP A 57 -5.38 -14.35 -11.91
C ASP A 57 -4.18 -14.05 -12.81
N ASN A 58 -2.97 -14.29 -12.28
CA ASN A 58 -1.72 -14.31 -13.05
C ASN A 58 -1.26 -13.03 -13.77
N SER A 59 -1.94 -11.88 -13.70
CA SER A 59 -1.56 -10.68 -14.47
C SER A 59 -0.42 -9.84 -13.85
N THR A 60 0.80 -10.40 -13.84
CA THR A 60 2.02 -9.57 -13.65
C THR A 60 2.20 -8.55 -14.76
N GLU A 61 1.61 -8.75 -15.94
CA GLU A 61 1.70 -7.83 -17.07
C GLU A 61 1.14 -6.45 -16.74
N TYR A 62 -0.05 -6.37 -16.13
CA TYR A 62 -0.67 -5.09 -15.81
C TYR A 62 0.14 -4.30 -14.75
N LEU A 63 0.70 -5.00 -13.76
CA LEU A 63 1.59 -4.38 -12.77
C LEU A 63 2.93 -3.97 -13.39
N LYS A 64 3.44 -4.72 -14.37
CA LYS A 64 4.65 -4.35 -15.13
C LYS A 64 4.38 -3.12 -16.02
N GLU A 65 3.18 -3.01 -16.60
CA GLU A 65 2.74 -1.84 -17.38
C GLU A 65 2.63 -0.59 -16.49
N LEU A 66 1.95 -0.68 -15.34
CA LEU A 66 1.89 0.42 -14.38
C LEU A 66 3.26 0.78 -13.78
N ALA A 67 4.11 -0.21 -13.53
CA ALA A 67 5.48 0.03 -13.06
C ALA A 67 6.43 0.53 -14.16
N SER A 68 6.03 0.47 -15.43
CA SER A 68 6.81 0.99 -16.56
C SER A 68 6.70 2.51 -16.71
N ASP A 69 5.70 3.12 -16.08
CA ASP A 69 5.60 4.57 -15.97
C ASP A 69 6.76 5.13 -15.12
N ALA A 70 7.40 6.21 -15.57
CA ALA A 70 8.66 6.70 -15.02
C ALA A 70 8.56 7.10 -13.53
N ASN A 71 7.35 7.42 -13.05
CA ASN A 71 7.07 7.73 -11.64
C ASN A 71 7.05 6.49 -10.73
N ALA A 72 7.08 5.28 -11.29
CA ALA A 72 7.06 4.00 -10.59
C ALA A 72 8.40 3.24 -10.66
N LEU A 73 9.50 3.90 -11.03
CA LEU A 73 10.83 3.27 -11.16
C LEU A 73 11.29 2.53 -9.89
N ASP A 74 10.89 3.05 -8.72
CA ASP A 74 11.13 2.41 -7.43
C ASP A 74 10.32 1.12 -7.23
N ILE A 75 9.08 1.07 -7.74
CA ILE A 75 8.24 -0.13 -7.74
C ILE A 75 8.88 -1.17 -8.65
N LYS A 76 9.24 -0.78 -9.88
CA LYS A 76 9.88 -1.69 -10.83
C LYS A 76 11.19 -2.27 -10.29
N SER A 77 12.06 -1.43 -9.73
CA SER A 77 13.36 -1.89 -9.23
C SER A 77 13.28 -2.66 -7.90
N GLN A 78 12.35 -2.32 -7.00
CA GLN A 78 12.27 -2.92 -5.66
C GLN A 78 11.22 -4.03 -5.58
N ILE A 79 9.98 -3.79 -6.03
CA ILE A 79 8.89 -4.79 -5.98
C ILE A 79 9.08 -5.88 -7.03
N LEU A 80 9.40 -5.50 -8.27
CA LEU A 80 9.60 -6.48 -9.34
C LEU A 80 11.05 -6.98 -9.39
N GLY A 81 12.03 -6.13 -9.08
CA GLY A 81 13.44 -6.51 -9.20
C GLY A 81 14.01 -7.28 -8.00
N ARG A 82 13.63 -6.91 -6.77
CA ARG A 82 14.24 -7.43 -5.52
C ARG A 82 13.27 -7.46 -4.34
N PRO A 83 12.09 -8.11 -4.44
CA PRO A 83 11.05 -8.04 -3.41
C PRO A 83 11.53 -8.48 -2.02
N ARG A 84 12.43 -9.47 -1.93
CA ARG A 84 13.01 -9.95 -0.67
C ARG A 84 13.82 -8.91 0.10
N THR A 85 14.29 -7.85 -0.57
CA THR A 85 15.05 -6.77 0.08
C THR A 85 14.16 -5.73 0.77
N ILE A 86 12.86 -5.72 0.45
CA ILE A 86 11.86 -4.86 1.07
C ILE A 86 11.68 -5.30 2.53
N ARG A 87 11.91 -4.35 3.45
CA ARG A 87 11.62 -4.52 4.87
C ARG A 87 10.26 -3.96 5.25
N VAL A 88 9.87 -2.86 4.63
CA VAL A 88 8.59 -2.21 4.87
C VAL A 88 8.00 -1.76 3.54
N ALA A 89 6.74 -2.06 3.28
CA ALA A 89 5.97 -1.43 2.21
C ALA A 89 4.73 -0.76 2.79
N PHE A 90 4.47 0.48 2.36
CA PHE A 90 3.28 1.26 2.74
C PHE A 90 2.29 1.25 1.58
N LEU A 91 1.05 0.87 1.87
CA LEU A 91 -0.05 0.75 0.91
C LEU A 91 -1.25 1.54 1.45
N PRO A 92 -1.50 2.77 0.99
CA PRO A 92 -2.79 3.42 1.21
C PRO A 92 -3.84 2.67 0.41
N ILE A 93 -4.87 2.16 1.08
CA ILE A 93 -5.95 1.41 0.43
C ILE A 93 -7.26 2.16 0.58
N PHE A 94 -8.00 2.26 -0.52
CA PHE A 94 -9.39 2.70 -0.51
C PHE A 94 -10.32 1.48 -0.41
N GLY A 95 -11.32 1.59 0.44
CA GLY A 95 -12.37 0.58 0.56
C GLY A 95 -13.58 1.20 1.25
N ASP A 96 -14.78 0.81 0.82
CA ASP A 96 -16.04 1.25 1.45
C ASP A 96 -16.14 2.78 1.66
N GLY A 97 -15.62 3.55 0.70
CA GLY A 97 -15.64 5.02 0.75
C GLY A 97 -14.65 5.62 1.75
N HIS A 98 -13.63 4.89 2.23
CA HIS A 98 -12.71 5.36 3.26
C HIS A 98 -11.26 4.97 2.97
N TRP A 99 -10.31 5.84 3.36
CA TRP A 99 -8.87 5.56 3.28
C TRP A 99 -8.40 4.80 4.51
N SER A 100 -7.49 3.85 4.32
CA SER A 100 -6.76 3.26 5.44
C SER A 100 -5.34 2.89 5.03
N LEU A 101 -4.49 2.58 6.00
CA LEU A 101 -3.09 2.23 5.73
C LEU A 101 -2.83 0.76 6.00
N LEU A 102 -2.42 0.03 4.97
CA LEU A 102 -1.87 -1.31 5.08
C LEU A 102 -0.33 -1.22 5.01
N VAL A 103 0.35 -1.89 5.94
CA VAL A 103 1.81 -1.91 6.01
C VAL A 103 2.31 -3.35 5.98
N TYR A 104 3.04 -3.70 4.93
CA TYR A 104 3.85 -4.93 4.92
C TYR A 104 5.11 -4.70 5.74
N ARG A 105 5.45 -5.65 6.60
CA ARG A 105 6.69 -5.65 7.39
C ARG A 105 7.37 -7.01 7.33
N ASN A 106 8.51 -7.06 6.64
CA ASN A 106 9.39 -8.22 6.63
C ASN A 106 10.41 -8.12 7.77
N GLN A 107 10.45 -9.15 8.62
CA GLN A 107 11.35 -9.21 9.76
C GLN A 107 12.31 -10.38 9.62
N LYS A 108 13.58 -10.16 9.93
CA LYS A 108 14.58 -11.23 9.92
C LYS A 108 14.17 -12.29 10.95
N HIS A 109 14.06 -13.54 10.53
CA HIS A 109 13.71 -14.71 11.37
C HIS A 109 12.28 -14.74 11.95
N LYS A 110 11.36 -13.90 11.44
CA LYS A 110 9.94 -13.94 11.82
C LYS A 110 9.08 -14.01 10.56
N LEU A 111 7.83 -14.44 10.72
CA LEU A 111 6.84 -14.36 9.64
C LEU A 111 6.61 -12.89 9.27
N PRO A 112 6.49 -12.56 7.97
CA PRO A 112 6.04 -11.24 7.57
C PRO A 112 4.70 -10.89 8.20
N GLU A 113 4.60 -9.64 8.62
CA GLU A 113 3.38 -9.08 9.20
C GLU A 113 2.76 -8.07 8.24
N PHE A 114 1.44 -8.00 8.27
CA PHE A 114 0.66 -6.99 7.60
C PHE A 114 -0.12 -6.24 8.65
N LEU A 115 0.20 -4.97 8.82
CA LEU A 115 -0.38 -4.12 9.84
C LEU A 115 -1.42 -3.23 9.18
N HIS A 116 -2.67 -3.35 9.59
CA HIS A 116 -3.76 -2.54 9.05
C HIS A 116 -4.17 -1.49 10.08
N PHE A 117 -4.03 -0.23 9.70
CA PHE A 117 -4.39 0.94 10.50
C PHE A 117 -5.58 1.62 9.83
N ASN A 118 -6.64 1.82 10.59
CA ASN A 118 -7.87 2.45 10.11
C ASN A 118 -8.45 3.36 11.21
N SER A 119 -8.64 4.64 10.87
CA SER A 119 -9.08 5.70 11.79
C SER A 119 -10.59 5.66 12.07
N HIS A 120 -11.36 4.92 11.28
CA HIS A 120 -12.80 4.86 11.44
C HIS A 120 -13.21 3.81 12.49
N LEU A 121 -13.81 4.27 13.61
CA LEU A 121 -14.15 3.50 14.83
C LEU A 121 -14.95 2.21 14.62
N ASN A 122 -15.64 2.08 13.49
CA ASN A 122 -16.45 0.90 13.14
C ASN A 122 -15.98 0.20 11.84
N SER A 123 -14.77 0.47 11.37
CA SER A 123 -14.26 0.00 10.07
C SER A 123 -13.73 -1.44 10.06
N THR A 124 -13.95 -2.19 11.14
CA THR A 124 -13.94 -3.66 11.09
C THR A 124 -15.07 -4.21 10.22
N ARG A 125 -15.84 -3.36 9.52
CA ARG A 125 -16.65 -3.76 8.37
C ARG A 125 -15.86 -4.77 7.57
N GLU A 126 -16.41 -5.98 7.53
CA GLU A 126 -15.77 -7.16 6.98
C GLU A 126 -15.20 -6.88 5.58
N TYR A 127 -15.90 -6.04 4.82
CA TYR A 127 -15.52 -5.57 3.50
C TYR A 127 -14.19 -4.80 3.46
N HIS A 128 -13.96 -3.83 4.35
CA HIS A 128 -12.73 -3.03 4.34
C HIS A 128 -11.50 -3.86 4.74
N THR A 129 -11.69 -4.72 5.74
CA THR A 129 -10.68 -5.71 6.13
C THR A 129 -10.44 -6.70 4.99
N GLN A 130 -11.48 -7.03 4.21
CA GLN A 130 -11.35 -7.87 3.03
C GLN A 130 -10.55 -7.18 1.92
N CYS A 131 -10.73 -5.88 1.67
CA CYS A 131 -9.88 -5.12 0.75
C CYS A 131 -8.40 -5.21 1.17
N ALA A 132 -8.11 -5.03 2.46
CA ALA A 132 -6.76 -5.17 2.99
C ALA A 132 -6.18 -6.59 2.80
N ARG A 133 -7.01 -7.63 3.00
CA ARG A 133 -6.62 -9.04 2.75
C ARG A 133 -6.36 -9.31 1.27
N THR A 134 -7.21 -8.81 0.38
CA THR A 134 -7.03 -8.97 -1.07
C THR A 134 -5.73 -8.30 -1.52
N ALA A 135 -5.49 -7.05 -1.09
CA ALA A 135 -4.26 -6.33 -1.41
C ALA A 135 -3.00 -7.04 -0.90
N LEU A 136 -3.06 -7.56 0.32
CA LEU A 136 -2.01 -8.39 0.91
C LEU A 136 -1.71 -9.62 0.04
N ILE A 137 -2.73 -10.39 -0.29
CA ILE A 137 -2.57 -11.66 -1.02
C ILE A 137 -1.97 -11.38 -2.39
N ASN A 138 -2.48 -10.36 -3.06
CA ASN A 138 -2.00 -9.94 -4.37
C ASN A 138 -0.56 -9.46 -4.33
N LEU A 139 -0.18 -8.61 -3.35
CA LEU A 139 1.20 -8.17 -3.20
C LEU A 139 2.15 -9.34 -2.99
N LEU A 140 1.75 -10.33 -2.20
CA LEU A 140 2.53 -11.54 -1.97
C LEU A 140 2.67 -12.36 -3.26
N TYR A 141 1.60 -12.57 -4.03
CA TYR A 141 1.69 -13.24 -5.34
C TYR A 141 2.70 -12.56 -6.26
N VAL A 142 2.69 -11.22 -6.30
CA VAL A 142 3.64 -10.42 -7.08
C VAL A 142 5.07 -10.66 -6.60
N PHE A 143 5.30 -10.65 -5.29
CA PHE A 143 6.62 -10.93 -4.72
C PHE A 143 7.11 -12.34 -5.10
N ARG A 144 6.26 -13.37 -5.00
CA ARG A 144 6.63 -14.75 -5.36
C ARG A 144 6.90 -14.92 -6.86
N GLN A 145 6.13 -14.28 -7.72
CA GLN A 145 6.36 -14.36 -9.17
C GLN A 145 7.70 -13.74 -9.58
N ASN A 146 8.17 -12.74 -8.84
CA ASN A 146 9.44 -12.05 -9.10
C ASN A 146 10.62 -12.59 -8.27
N ASP A 147 10.34 -13.31 -7.18
CA ASP A 147 11.32 -14.08 -6.40
C ASP A 147 10.69 -15.40 -5.93
N PRO A 148 10.81 -16.48 -6.72
CA PRO A 148 10.23 -17.79 -6.40
C PRO A 148 10.76 -18.41 -5.10
N SER A 149 11.87 -17.90 -4.54
CA SER A 149 12.38 -18.33 -3.23
C SER A 149 11.55 -17.82 -2.05
N MET A 150 10.67 -16.84 -2.28
CA MET A 150 9.70 -16.39 -1.30
C MET A 150 8.56 -17.40 -1.17
N VAL A 151 8.62 -18.22 -0.12
CA VAL A 151 7.56 -19.17 0.22
C VAL A 151 6.37 -18.42 0.82
N ILE A 152 5.23 -18.49 0.14
CA ILE A 152 4.01 -17.80 0.53
C ILE A 152 2.88 -18.83 0.64
N SER A 153 2.40 -19.01 1.87
CA SER A 153 1.18 -19.75 2.23
C SER A 153 0.30 -18.89 3.15
N LYS A 154 -0.96 -19.28 3.41
CA LYS A 154 -1.83 -18.53 4.34
C LYS A 154 -1.28 -18.49 5.76
N GLU A 155 -0.50 -19.50 6.13
CA GLU A 155 0.19 -19.63 7.42
C GLU A 155 1.49 -18.83 7.48
N SER A 156 1.98 -18.36 6.32
CA SER A 156 3.25 -17.64 6.19
C SER A 156 3.16 -16.16 6.52
N TYR A 157 1.96 -15.61 6.74
CA TYR A 157 1.75 -14.20 7.07
C TYR A 157 0.68 -14.00 8.13
N LYS A 158 0.69 -12.81 8.76
CA LYS A 158 -0.35 -12.40 9.72
C LYS A 158 -0.88 -11.03 9.36
N LEU A 159 -2.20 -10.93 9.13
CA LEU A 159 -2.90 -9.64 9.12
C LEU A 159 -3.24 -9.27 10.56
N ILE A 160 -2.75 -8.11 11.00
CA ILE A 160 -2.89 -7.60 12.36
C ILE A 160 -3.55 -6.23 12.25
N VAL A 161 -4.79 -6.12 12.72
CA VAL A 161 -5.45 -4.82 12.89
C VAL A 161 -4.77 -4.10 14.04
N LYS A 162 -4.35 -2.85 13.80
CA LYS A 162 -3.63 -2.02 14.76
C LYS A 162 -4.49 -0.85 15.19
N ASN A 163 -4.44 -0.55 16.49
CA ASN A 163 -4.98 0.68 17.02
C ASN A 163 -4.23 1.87 16.42
N CYS A 164 -4.97 2.87 15.98
CA CYS A 164 -4.46 4.16 15.53
C CYS A 164 -5.38 5.29 16.03
N PRO A 165 -4.98 6.57 15.94
CA PRO A 165 -5.87 7.67 16.25
C PRO A 165 -7.19 7.53 15.49
N GLN A 166 -8.30 7.68 16.20
CA GLN A 166 -9.62 7.52 15.62
C GLN A 166 -10.16 8.88 15.17
N GLN A 167 -10.69 8.94 13.94
CA GLN A 167 -11.28 10.16 13.41
C GLN A 167 -12.56 10.49 14.19
N THR A 168 -12.80 11.79 14.36
CA THR A 168 -14.05 12.32 14.95
C THR A 168 -14.92 13.02 13.90
N ASN A 169 -14.48 13.05 12.65
CA ASN A 169 -15.18 13.63 11.50
C ASN A 169 -15.36 12.59 10.38
N GLY A 170 -16.04 12.98 9.31
CA GLY A 170 -16.40 12.07 8.22
C GLY A 170 -15.36 11.95 7.10
N ASN A 171 -14.31 12.75 7.11
CA ASN A 171 -13.48 13.05 5.92
C ASN A 171 -11.96 12.97 6.14
N ASP A 172 -11.49 12.73 7.39
CA ASP A 172 -10.08 12.48 7.72
C ASP A 172 -9.73 11.00 7.86
#